data_AF-A0A1C5QUG4-F1
#
_entry.id   AF-A0A1C5QUG4-F1
#
_cell.length_a   1.000
_cell.length_b   1.000
_cell.length_c   1.000
_cell.angle_alpha   90.00
_cell.angle_beta   90.00
_cell.angle_gamma   90.00
#
_symmetry.space_group_name_H-M   'P 1'
#
loop_
_entity.id
_entity.type
_entity.pdbx_description
1 polymer ?
#
loop_
_entity_poly.entity_id
_entity_poly.type
_entity_poly.pdbx_seq_one_letter_code
_entity_poly.pdbx_strand_id
1 'polypeptide(L)'
;MIITGMAHFESVCKKKLVDWYNENGFADTPVTPPIDLSNVFVVWSCKTLQNYKCLVSTTVSGDGIYAEYTYNGDKQELYEDVYKKVHNKCHEEE
;
A
#
# COMPACT_ATOMS: atom_id res chain seq x y z
N MET A 1 -4.00 9.63 -14.39
CA MET A 1 -3.02 10.19 -13.41
C MET A 1 -1.65 10.08 -14.06
N ILE A 2 -0.77 11.10 -14.00
CA ILE A 2 0.57 11.00 -14.60
C ILE A 2 1.60 10.80 -13.49
N ILE A 3 2.23 9.62 -13.48
CA ILE A 3 3.34 9.32 -12.57
C ILE A 3 4.64 9.86 -13.16
N THR A 4 5.33 10.70 -12.39
CA THR A 4 6.55 11.42 -12.82
C THR A 4 7.84 10.77 -12.33
N GLY A 5 7.76 9.75 -11.48
CA GLY A 5 8.90 9.02 -10.95
C GLY A 5 8.52 8.16 -9.74
N MET A 6 9.48 7.37 -9.25
CA MET A 6 9.24 6.42 -8.15
C MET A 6 8.75 7.11 -6.86
N ALA A 7 9.40 8.19 -6.44
CA ALA A 7 8.99 8.90 -5.22
C ALA A 7 7.56 9.46 -5.31
N HIS A 8 7.15 9.96 -6.49
CA HIS A 8 5.77 10.39 -6.71
C HIS A 8 4.81 9.19 -6.69
N PHE A 9 5.17 8.08 -7.33
CA PHE A 9 4.37 6.86 -7.30
C PHE A 9 4.15 6.32 -5.88
N GLU A 10 5.22 6.19 -5.09
CA GLU A 10 5.13 5.74 -3.70
C GLU A 10 4.26 6.69 -2.86
N SER A 11 4.41 8.00 -3.05
CA SER A 11 3.55 8.99 -2.37
C SER A 11 2.07 8.83 -2.73
N VAL A 12 1.76 8.51 -4.00
CA VAL A 12 0.40 8.22 -4.44
C VAL A 12 -0.12 6.95 -3.76
N CYS A 13 0.67 5.87 -3.76
CA CYS A 13 0.29 4.59 -3.16
C CYS A 13 0.00 4.73 -1.66
N LYS A 14 0.88 5.42 -0.93
CA LYS A 14 0.68 5.70 0.50
C LYS A 14 -0.62 6.47 0.75
N LYS A 15 -0.87 7.51 -0.04
CA LYS A 15 -2.10 8.29 0.07
C LYS A 15 -3.34 7.44 -0.22
N LYS A 16 -3.31 6.61 -1.25
CA LYS A 16 -4.42 5.71 -1.58
C LYS A 16 -4.73 4.73 -0.47
N LEU A 17 -3.71 4.18 0.20
CA LEU A 17 -3.95 3.30 1.35
C LEU A 17 -4.52 4.08 2.54
N VAL A 18 -4.07 5.31 2.81
CA VAL A 18 -4.68 6.16 3.86
C VAL A 18 -6.16 6.41 3.57
N ASP A 19 -6.49 6.83 2.34
CA ASP A 19 -7.86 7.09 1.91
C ASP A 19 -8.71 5.82 2.09
N TRP A 20 -8.27 4.69 1.53
CA TRP A 20 -8.96 3.41 1.64
C TRP A 20 -9.15 2.97 3.10
N TYR A 21 -8.12 3.05 3.93
CA TYR A 21 -8.16 2.57 5.31
C TYR A 21 -9.17 3.34 6.16
N ASN A 22 -9.17 4.68 6.02
CA ASN A 22 -10.08 5.55 6.74
C ASN A 22 -11.53 5.44 6.25
N GLU A 23 -11.75 5.09 4.97
CA GLU A 23 -13.09 4.94 4.37
C GLU A 23 -13.71 3.55 4.57
N ASN A 24 -12.91 2.52 4.87
CA ASN A 24 -13.37 1.12 4.91
C ASN A 24 -13.56 0.55 6.33
N GLY A 25 -13.74 1.40 7.34
CA GLY A 25 -14.09 0.98 8.71
C GLY A 25 -12.95 0.36 9.53
N PHE A 26 -11.69 0.55 9.09
CA PHE A 26 -10.51 0.16 9.85
C PHE A 26 -10.03 1.27 10.81
N ALA A 27 -10.50 2.49 10.61
CA ALA A 27 -10.22 3.65 11.45
C ALA A 27 -11.51 4.33 11.92
N ASP A 28 -11.36 5.46 12.61
CA ASP A 28 -12.45 6.21 13.25
C ASP A 28 -13.24 5.35 14.26
N THR A 29 -12.50 4.50 14.98
CA THR A 29 -13.05 3.68 16.07
C THR A 29 -12.49 4.18 17.41
N PRO A 30 -13.11 3.81 18.56
CA PRO A 30 -12.59 4.19 19.88
C PRO A 30 -11.14 3.73 20.15
N VAL A 31 -10.65 2.72 19.42
CA VAL A 31 -9.33 2.12 19.60
C VAL A 31 -8.35 2.47 18.48
N THR A 32 -8.84 2.86 17.31
CA THR A 32 -8.03 3.21 16.14
C THR A 32 -8.53 4.53 15.55
N PRO A 33 -7.86 5.66 15.82
CA PRO A 33 -8.17 6.92 15.17
C PRO A 33 -7.85 6.86 13.66
N PRO A 34 -8.34 7.82 12.85
CA PRO A 34 -7.93 7.99 11.46
C PRO A 34 -6.40 7.98 11.31
N ILE A 35 -5.90 7.27 10.32
CA ILE A 35 -4.46 7.20 10.02
C ILE A 35 -4.05 8.29 9.03
N ASP A 36 -2.76 8.62 9.01
CA ASP A 36 -2.15 9.51 8.01
C ASP A 36 -0.94 8.87 7.33
N LEU A 37 -0.23 9.65 6.49
CA LEU A 37 0.92 9.17 5.73
C LEU A 37 2.07 8.63 6.61
N SER A 38 2.17 9.07 7.88
CA SER A 38 3.16 8.57 8.83
C SER A 38 2.89 7.13 9.27
N ASN A 39 1.64 6.67 9.14
CA ASN A 39 1.24 5.31 9.44
C ASN A 39 1.44 4.34 8.28
N VAL A 40 1.86 4.80 7.09
CA VAL A 40 2.01 3.95 5.90
C VAL A 40 3.46 3.89 5.44
N PHE A 41 3.97 2.68 5.29
CA PHE A 41 5.33 2.43 4.80
C PHE A 41 5.32 1.57 3.52
N VAL A 42 6.37 1.77 2.71
CA VAL A 42 6.62 0.94 1.52
C VAL A 42 7.32 -0.33 1.96
N VAL A 43 6.74 -1.48 1.60
CA VAL A 43 7.34 -2.80 1.82
C VAL A 43 8.32 -3.09 0.70
N TRP A 44 7.88 -2.89 -0.55
CA TRP A 44 8.74 -2.95 -1.73
C TRP A 44 8.13 -2.12 -2.87
N SER A 45 8.97 -1.69 -3.79
CA SER A 45 8.54 -1.02 -5.02
C SER A 45 9.47 -1.37 -6.18
N CYS A 46 8.94 -1.33 -7.40
CA CYS A 46 9.74 -1.52 -8.60
C CYS A 46 9.17 -0.76 -9.79
N LYS A 47 10.03 -0.54 -10.79
CA LYS A 47 9.67 0.03 -12.09
C LYS A 47 10.20 -0.89 -13.18
N THR A 48 9.33 -1.26 -14.11
CA THR A 48 9.69 -1.99 -15.33
C THR A 48 9.15 -1.22 -16.51
N LEU A 49 10.05 -0.66 -17.32
CA LEU A 49 9.69 0.28 -18.38
C LEU A 49 8.82 1.41 -17.81
N GLN A 50 7.58 1.56 -18.29
CA GLN A 50 6.67 2.66 -17.97
C GLN A 50 5.74 2.29 -16.80
N ASN A 51 5.80 1.04 -16.36
CA ASN A 51 4.94 0.49 -15.33
C ASN A 51 5.61 0.54 -13.96
N TYR A 52 4.81 0.74 -12.93
CA TYR A 52 5.27 0.72 -11.55
C TYR A 52 4.44 -0.25 -10.73
N LYS A 53 5.07 -0.85 -9.73
CA LYS A 53 4.40 -1.70 -8.74
C LYS A 53 4.91 -1.36 -7.35
N CYS A 54 4.01 -1.26 -6.39
CA CYS A 54 4.37 -0.94 -5.01
C CYS A 54 3.46 -1.71 -4.05
N LEU A 55 4.07 -2.36 -3.07
CA LEU A 55 3.38 -2.93 -1.93
C LEU A 55 3.62 -2.02 -0.73
N VAL A 56 2.53 -1.61 -0.10
CA VAL A 56 2.54 -0.80 1.12
C VAL A 56 1.79 -1.52 2.24
N SER A 57 2.08 -1.15 3.47
CA SER A 57 1.43 -1.68 4.67
C SER A 57 1.35 -0.59 5.74
N THR A 58 0.59 -0.83 6.80
CA THR A 58 0.39 0.15 7.88
C THR A 58 1.21 -0.20 9.11
N THR A 59 1.47 0.80 9.95
CA THR A 59 2.04 0.61 11.30
C THR A 59 0.99 0.25 12.34
N VAL A 60 -0.28 0.05 11.97
CA VAL A 60 -1.36 -0.24 12.92
C VAL A 60 -1.23 -1.68 13.41
N SER A 61 -0.93 -1.83 14.69
CA SER A 61 -0.67 -3.14 15.28
C SER A 61 -1.86 -4.08 15.15
N GLY A 62 -1.65 -5.24 14.53
CA GLY A 62 -2.64 -6.32 14.44
C GLY A 62 -3.64 -6.21 13.30
N ASP A 63 -3.56 -5.17 12.45
CA ASP A 63 -4.47 -5.05 11.30
C ASP A 63 -4.15 -6.06 10.19
N GLY A 64 -2.87 -6.39 10.02
CA GLY A 64 -2.35 -7.27 8.99
C GLY A 64 -2.56 -6.75 7.57
N ILE A 65 -2.77 -5.45 7.37
CA ILE A 65 -3.17 -4.90 6.06
C ILE A 65 -1.97 -4.68 5.14
N TYR A 66 -2.10 -5.16 3.91
CA TYR A 66 -1.19 -4.87 2.80
C TYR A 66 -2.01 -4.39 1.60
N ALA A 67 -1.51 -3.39 0.87
CA ALA A 67 -2.10 -2.97 -0.39
C ALA A 67 -1.04 -2.98 -1.49
N GLU A 68 -1.37 -3.61 -2.60
CA GLU A 68 -0.58 -3.62 -3.82
C GLU A 68 -1.17 -2.62 -4.81
N TYR A 69 -0.32 -1.76 -5.33
CA TYR A 69 -0.64 -0.80 -6.37
C TYR A 69 0.13 -1.15 -7.63
N THR A 70 -0.61 -1.27 -8.74
CA THR A 70 -0.02 -1.50 -10.06
C THR A 70 -0.41 -0.35 -10.96
N TYR A 71 0.58 0.39 -11.46
CA TYR A 71 0.35 1.48 -12.40
C TYR A 71 0.76 1.06 -13.81
N ASN A 72 -0.21 1.06 -14.72
CA ASN A 72 -0.01 0.86 -16.15
C ASN A 72 0.37 2.21 -16.79
N GLY A 73 1.62 2.35 -17.20
CA GLY A 73 2.13 3.62 -17.76
C GLY A 73 1.64 3.93 -19.16
N ASP A 74 1.31 2.91 -19.95
CA ASP A 74 0.81 3.08 -21.32
C ASP A 74 -0.64 3.60 -21.31
N LYS A 75 -1.46 3.07 -20.39
CA LYS A 75 -2.87 3.45 -20.23
C LYS A 75 -3.11 4.53 -19.18
N GLN A 76 -2.11 4.83 -18.36
CA GLN A 76 -2.19 5.75 -17.22
C GLN A 76 -3.23 5.35 -16.16
N GLU A 77 -3.36 4.04 -15.92
CA GLU A 77 -4.33 3.43 -15.01
C GLU A 77 -3.62 2.96 -13.73
N LEU A 78 -4.26 3.17 -12.58
CA LEU A 78 -3.80 2.67 -11.29
C LEU A 78 -4.79 1.63 -10.79
N TYR A 79 -4.29 0.43 -10.52
CA TYR A 79 -5.04 -0.66 -9.90
C TYR A 79 -4.63 -0.78 -8.43
N GLU A 80 -5.59 -1.17 -7.59
CA GLU A 80 -5.45 -1.34 -6.16
C GLU A 80 -5.99 -2.72 -5.77
N ASP A 81 -5.16 -3.49 -5.08
CA ASP A 81 -5.53 -4.76 -4.48
C ASP A 81 -5.18 -4.73 -2.99
N VAL A 82 -6.17 -4.92 -2.11
CA VAL A 82 -5.97 -4.90 -0.66
C VAL A 82 -6.12 -6.30 -0.07
N TYR A 83 -5.14 -6.70 0.74
CA TYR A 83 -5.01 -8.02 1.34
C TYR A 83 -4.90 -7.94 2.85
N LYS A 84 -5.32 -9.02 3.51
CA LYS A 84 -5.03 -9.27 4.92
C LYS A 84 -4.04 -10.42 5.05
N LYS A 85 -2.94 -10.17 5.76
CA LYS A 85 -1.92 -11.16 6.06
C LYS A 85 -2.51 -12.29 6.90
N VAL A 86 -2.44 -13.52 6.38
CA VAL A 86 -3.00 -14.71 7.03
C VAL A 86 -1.98 -15.40 7.94
N HIS A 87 -0.74 -15.56 7.48
CA HIS A 87 0.29 -16.30 8.19
C HIS A 87 1.71 -15.80 7.83
N ASN A 88 2.67 -16.01 8.73
CA ASN A 88 4.08 -15.81 8.47
C ASN A 88 4.88 -16.95 9.12
N LYS A 89 5.71 -17.61 8.31
CA LYS A 89 6.58 -18.69 8.76
C LYS A 89 7.98 -18.43 8.23
N CYS A 90 8.96 -18.48 9.11
CA CYS A 90 10.36 -18.57 8.71
C CYS A 90 10.65 -20.02 8.31
N HIS A 91 11.29 -20.22 7.17
CA HIS A 91 11.75 -21.52 6.71
C HIS A 91 13.27 -21.56 6.81
N GLU A 92 13.80 -22.64 7.35
CA GLU A 92 15.24 -22.89 7.41
C GLU A 92 15.64 -23.74 6.21
N GLU A 93 16.91 -23.66 5.80
CA GLU A 93 17.48 -24.49 4.73
C GLU A 93 17.46 -25.96 5.15
N GLU A 94 17.05 -26.86 4.24
CA GLU A 94 17.02 -28.32 4.48
C GLU A 94 18.42 -28.94 4.35
#